data_AF-V5SFP5-F1
#
_entry.id   AF-V5SFP5-F1
#
_cell.length_a   1.000
_cell.length_b   1.000
_cell.length_c   1.000
_cell.angle_alpha   90.00
_cell.angle_beta   90.00
_cell.angle_gamma   90.00
#
_symmetry.space_group_name_H-M   'P 1'
#
loop_
_entity.id
_entity.type
_entity.pdbx_description
1 polymer ?
#
loop_
_entity_poly.entity_id
_entity_poly.type
_entity_poly.pdbx_seq_one_letter_code
_entity_poly.pdbx_strand_id
1 'polypeptide(L)'
;MRTGERRLGILAGGGKLPREIAESAARRAVPVAIVAIDSEADPDLTGADVTRINWGGIGGIIRALRQARVTDLVIVGHVRRPELGTLKPDLGFFRNLPRLLKIVASGGDDGVLRRVVRFFEQEGFRVVGPGEAAPELVVREGAAGALRASDRERADIQTGLALIRALGPYDIGQGVVISGGRIEAIEGVEGTDRMIARAGEARRAAQDAPQGGVLVKRSKPEQDLRVDMPAIGPATVDGARAAGLSGIAAEAENVLIAERAVTLERADAAGIFVEGVRDEAAPGAAPQRFKAHRVARALRPLGGAKPRRHSVRDAVKGLATVEALTSFGVGHTAVVVRNHVLAVEADEGAEATVRRAEGLRQWASLTRRRRGVVVLRRAEALTEALVAIVARAGYAGIAIGGDAAAASGAALAAAEREGLFVVTSPPEGDSR
;
A
#
# COMPACT_ATOMS: atom_id res chain seq x y z
N MET A 1 14.45 -43.80 8.76
CA MET A 1 14.55 -42.32 8.74
C MET A 1 13.71 -41.83 7.56
N ARG A 2 12.64 -41.06 7.80
CA ARG A 2 11.90 -40.42 6.68
C ARG A 2 12.56 -39.10 6.35
N THR A 3 13.29 -39.08 5.25
CA THR A 3 13.64 -37.87 4.51
C THR A 3 12.36 -37.21 4.01
N GLY A 4 12.12 -35.92 4.31
CA GLY A 4 11.25 -35.07 3.49
C GLY A 4 9.82 -34.74 3.93
N GLU A 5 9.39 -34.99 5.18
CA GLU A 5 8.09 -34.45 5.64
C GLU A 5 8.21 -32.93 5.88
N ARG A 6 7.57 -32.13 5.02
CA ARG A 6 7.49 -30.67 5.18
C ARG A 6 6.75 -30.34 6.48
N ARG A 7 7.30 -29.42 7.27
CA ARG A 7 6.65 -28.90 8.48
C ARG A 7 6.59 -27.38 8.42
N LEU A 8 5.39 -26.86 8.57
CA LEU A 8 5.11 -25.43 8.48
C LEU A 8 5.33 -24.76 9.83
N GLY A 9 6.21 -23.76 9.87
CA GLY A 9 6.30 -22.80 10.95
C GLY A 9 5.47 -21.57 10.62
N ILE A 10 4.68 -21.10 11.57
CA ILE A 10 3.93 -19.83 11.46
C ILE A 10 4.55 -18.84 12.43
N LEU A 11 5.22 -17.80 11.92
CA LEU A 11 5.57 -16.63 12.72
C LEU A 11 4.37 -15.68 12.73
N ALA A 12 3.61 -15.69 13.83
CA ALA A 12 2.30 -15.08 13.93
C ALA A 12 2.37 -13.67 14.57
N GLY A 13 1.94 -12.67 13.81
CA GLY A 13 1.48 -11.37 14.31
C GLY A 13 -0.03 -11.39 14.61
N GLY A 14 -0.64 -10.20 14.66
CA GLY A 14 -2.07 -10.05 14.96
C GLY A 14 -3.00 -10.33 13.77
N GLY A 15 -4.28 -10.55 14.08
CA GLY A 15 -5.32 -10.86 13.12
C GLY A 15 -5.54 -12.37 12.92
N LYS A 16 -6.54 -12.72 12.11
CA LYS A 16 -7.04 -14.10 12.00
C LYS A 16 -6.25 -15.01 11.04
N LEU A 17 -5.49 -14.43 10.10
CA LEU A 17 -4.75 -15.20 9.08
C LEU A 17 -3.80 -16.28 9.65
N PRO A 18 -3.02 -16.04 10.73
CA PRO A 18 -2.21 -17.09 11.34
C PRO A 18 -3.03 -18.35 11.71
N ARG A 19 -4.22 -18.15 12.28
CA ARG A 19 -5.13 -19.24 12.64
C ARG A 19 -5.69 -19.93 11.39
N GLU A 20 -6.18 -19.17 10.42
CA GLU A 20 -6.72 -19.75 9.18
C GLU A 20 -5.70 -20.59 8.42
N ILE A 21 -4.43 -20.16 8.42
CA ILE A 21 -3.32 -20.91 7.83
C ILE A 21 -3.03 -22.19 8.62
N ALA A 22 -3.07 -22.13 9.96
CA ALA A 22 -2.92 -23.34 10.78
C ALA A 22 -4.05 -24.35 10.52
N GLU A 23 -5.30 -23.89 10.42
CA GLU A 23 -6.46 -24.73 10.10
C GLU A 23 -6.37 -25.32 8.67
N SER A 24 -5.90 -24.53 7.69
CA SER A 24 -5.61 -25.00 6.33
C SER A 24 -4.59 -26.13 6.32
N ALA A 25 -3.48 -25.93 7.02
CA ALA A 25 -2.41 -26.91 7.12
C ALA A 25 -2.90 -28.19 7.82
N ALA A 26 -3.68 -28.06 8.89
CA ALA A 26 -4.30 -29.19 9.60
C ALA A 26 -5.22 -30.01 8.68
N ARG A 27 -6.10 -29.37 7.89
CA ARG A 27 -6.96 -30.05 6.90
C ARG A 27 -6.16 -30.82 5.84
N ARG A 28 -4.96 -30.35 5.51
CA ARG A 28 -4.03 -30.98 4.56
C ARG A 28 -3.04 -31.95 5.21
N ALA A 29 -3.21 -32.24 6.50
CA ALA A 29 -2.31 -33.08 7.30
C ALA A 29 -0.83 -32.61 7.27
N VAL A 30 -0.60 -31.30 7.14
CA VAL A 30 0.73 -30.69 7.26
C VAL A 30 0.97 -30.32 8.72
N PRO A 31 2.01 -30.86 9.39
CA PRO A 31 2.32 -30.49 10.76
C PRO A 31 2.67 -29.00 10.89
N VAL A 32 2.16 -28.36 11.94
CA VAL A 32 2.33 -26.92 12.21
C VAL A 32 3.01 -26.68 13.55
N ALA A 33 3.92 -25.72 13.60
CA ALA A 33 4.39 -25.10 14.83
C ALA A 33 4.20 -23.58 14.74
N ILE A 34 3.61 -22.98 15.77
CA ILE A 34 3.33 -21.54 15.79
C ILE A 34 4.29 -20.86 16.75
N VAL A 35 4.98 -19.82 16.26
CA VAL A 35 5.72 -18.88 17.10
C VAL A 35 4.94 -17.57 17.09
N ALA A 36 4.26 -17.29 18.19
CA ALA A 36 3.40 -16.12 18.34
C ALA A 36 4.16 -14.96 18.98
N ILE A 37 4.11 -13.78 18.35
CA ILE A 37 4.74 -12.57 18.88
C ILE A 37 3.88 -12.02 20.02
N ASP A 38 4.46 -11.92 21.22
CA ASP A 38 3.76 -11.40 22.39
C ASP A 38 3.21 -9.99 22.14
N SER A 39 2.02 -9.73 22.68
CA SER A 39 1.29 -8.45 22.58
C SER A 39 0.80 -8.07 21.18
N GLU A 40 1.09 -8.89 20.16
CA GLU A 40 0.60 -8.70 18.78
C GLU A 40 -0.35 -9.82 18.38
N ALA A 41 0.03 -11.08 18.62
CA ALA A 41 -0.74 -12.25 18.21
C ALA A 41 -2.04 -12.39 18.99
N ASP A 42 -3.11 -12.77 18.28
CA ASP A 42 -4.41 -13.03 18.88
C ASP A 42 -4.33 -14.21 19.88
N PRO A 43 -5.12 -14.19 20.96
CA PRO A 43 -5.06 -15.23 21.99
C PRO A 43 -5.54 -16.60 21.49
N ASP A 44 -6.42 -16.60 20.48
CA ASP A 44 -7.04 -17.80 19.92
C ASP A 44 -6.25 -18.35 18.73
N LEU A 45 -5.17 -19.07 19.06
CA LEU A 45 -4.36 -19.87 18.14
C LEU A 45 -4.52 -21.37 18.47
N THR A 46 -5.76 -21.78 18.74
CA THR A 46 -6.10 -23.12 19.22
C THR A 46 -5.75 -24.21 18.21
N GLY A 47 -5.29 -25.38 18.69
CA GLY A 47 -5.06 -26.58 17.87
C GLY A 47 -3.63 -26.81 17.34
N ALA A 48 -2.66 -25.95 17.64
CA ALA A 48 -1.26 -26.14 17.23
C ALA A 48 -0.28 -26.00 18.42
N ASP A 49 0.95 -26.48 18.25
CA ASP A 49 2.05 -26.24 19.20
C ASP A 49 2.42 -24.74 19.16
N VAL A 50 1.90 -23.95 20.11
CA VAL A 50 2.14 -22.50 20.19
C VAL A 50 3.27 -22.20 21.18
N THR A 51 4.33 -21.56 20.68
CA THR A 51 5.37 -20.94 21.51
C THR A 51 5.22 -19.42 21.45
N ARG A 52 4.94 -18.79 22.58
CA ARG A 52 4.86 -17.33 22.70
C ARG A 52 6.23 -16.73 22.98
N ILE A 53 6.60 -15.72 22.19
CA ILE A 53 7.93 -15.09 22.27
C ILE A 53 7.78 -13.58 22.09
N ASN A 54 8.46 -12.83 22.96
CA ASN A 54 8.52 -11.39 22.85
C ASN A 54 9.28 -10.92 21.58
N TRP A 55 8.96 -9.72 21.13
CA TRP A 55 9.57 -9.08 19.95
C TRP A 55 11.12 -9.08 19.91
N GLY A 56 11.78 -8.97 21.06
CA GLY A 56 13.25 -8.99 21.18
C GLY A 56 13.87 -10.40 21.24
N GLY A 57 13.04 -11.45 21.36
CA GLY A 57 13.46 -12.84 21.54
C GLY A 57 13.89 -13.55 20.25
N ILE A 58 14.73 -12.92 19.43
CA ILE A 58 15.13 -13.43 18.11
C ILE A 58 15.79 -14.82 18.22
N GLY A 59 16.65 -15.03 19.22
CA GLY A 59 17.24 -16.34 19.49
C GLY A 59 16.19 -17.39 19.88
N GLY A 60 15.21 -16.99 20.69
CA GLY A 60 14.05 -17.78 21.07
C GLY A 60 13.25 -18.23 19.85
N ILE A 61 12.93 -17.32 18.93
CA ILE A 61 12.19 -17.62 17.69
C ILE A 61 12.92 -18.70 16.90
N ILE A 62 14.21 -18.50 16.62
CA ILE A 62 15.01 -19.47 15.85
C ILE A 62 15.09 -20.82 16.57
N ARG A 63 15.26 -20.81 17.89
CA ARG A 63 15.35 -22.03 18.69
C ARG A 63 14.03 -22.82 18.65
N ALA A 64 12.90 -22.14 18.84
CA ALA A 64 11.58 -22.75 18.80
C ALA A 64 11.31 -23.40 17.43
N LEU A 65 11.57 -22.67 16.34
CA LEU A 65 11.41 -23.19 14.98
C LEU A 65 12.31 -24.42 14.72
N ARG A 66 13.57 -24.39 15.18
CA ARG A 66 14.51 -25.53 15.03
C ARG A 66 14.11 -26.74 15.88
N GLN A 67 13.71 -26.53 17.13
CA GLN A 67 13.24 -27.59 18.02
C GLN A 67 11.99 -28.27 17.45
N ALA A 68 11.10 -27.46 16.87
CA ALA A 68 9.93 -27.95 16.15
C ALA A 68 10.29 -28.59 14.80
N ARG A 69 11.53 -28.55 14.32
CA ARG A 69 11.97 -29.06 13.00
C ARG A 69 11.21 -28.44 11.83
N VAL A 70 10.92 -27.14 11.92
CA VAL A 70 10.30 -26.38 10.83
C VAL A 70 11.22 -26.38 9.60
N THR A 71 10.64 -26.64 8.43
CA THR A 71 11.32 -26.54 7.13
C THR A 71 10.88 -25.31 6.36
N ASP A 72 9.57 -25.06 6.36
CA ASP A 72 8.92 -23.98 5.63
C ASP A 72 8.37 -22.96 6.64
N LEU A 73 8.69 -21.68 6.48
CA LEU A 73 8.27 -20.62 7.39
C LEU A 73 7.34 -19.64 6.66
N VAL A 74 6.14 -19.43 7.19
CA VAL A 74 5.27 -18.32 6.78
C VAL A 74 5.29 -17.24 7.86
N ILE A 75 5.40 -15.99 7.43
CA ILE A 75 5.37 -14.81 8.30
C ILE A 75 4.06 -14.07 7.98
N VAL A 76 3.16 -13.98 8.96
CA VAL A 76 1.79 -13.51 8.68
C VAL A 76 1.17 -12.85 9.91
N GLY A 77 0.28 -11.89 9.65
CA GLY A 77 -0.37 -11.06 10.66
C GLY A 77 0.20 -9.65 10.66
N HIS A 78 -0.60 -8.70 11.14
CA HIS A 78 -0.13 -7.33 11.31
C HIS A 78 0.81 -7.26 12.50
N VAL A 79 1.86 -6.45 12.40
CA VAL A 79 2.79 -6.24 13.50
C VAL A 79 3.04 -4.76 13.64
N ARG A 80 2.79 -4.21 14.83
CA ARG A 80 3.14 -2.83 15.13
C ARG A 80 4.65 -2.73 15.34
N ARG A 81 5.24 -1.63 14.88
CA ARG A 81 6.66 -1.38 15.11
C ARG A 81 6.87 -1.15 16.62
N PRO A 82 7.68 -1.98 17.31
CA PRO A 82 7.86 -1.85 18.74
C PRO A 82 8.67 -0.59 19.04
N GLU A 83 8.37 0.04 20.18
CA GLU A 83 9.24 1.06 20.73
C GLU A 83 10.55 0.40 21.17
N LEU A 84 11.70 0.98 20.78
CA LEU A 84 13.00 0.38 21.07
C LEU A 84 13.24 0.13 22.57
N GLY A 85 12.60 0.92 23.44
CA GLY A 85 12.68 0.79 24.89
C GLY A 85 11.89 -0.37 25.48
N THR A 86 10.91 -0.93 24.75
CA THR A 86 10.09 -2.07 25.23
C THR A 86 10.61 -3.42 24.73
N LEU A 87 11.68 -3.42 23.93
CA LEU A 87 12.33 -4.64 23.47
C LEU A 87 13.04 -5.35 24.63
N LYS A 88 12.79 -6.66 24.76
CA LYS A 88 13.49 -7.53 25.72
C LYS A 88 14.45 -8.44 24.94
N PRO A 89 15.63 -7.94 24.55
CA PRO A 89 16.56 -8.68 23.68
C PRO A 89 17.14 -9.91 24.37
N ASP A 90 17.25 -11.02 23.65
CA ASP A 90 17.95 -12.21 24.12
C ASP A 90 19.40 -12.30 23.58
N LEU A 91 20.18 -13.30 24.02
CA LEU A 91 21.55 -13.50 23.51
C LEU A 91 21.60 -13.68 21.98
N GLY A 92 20.55 -14.27 21.39
CA GLY A 92 20.43 -14.42 19.94
C GLY A 92 20.21 -13.10 19.21
N PHE A 93 19.50 -12.15 19.84
CA PHE A 93 19.37 -10.77 19.36
C PHE A 93 20.73 -10.10 19.28
N PHE A 94 21.53 -10.16 20.34
CA PHE A 94 22.87 -9.56 20.36
C PHE A 94 23.81 -10.20 19.34
N ARG A 95 23.75 -11.54 19.18
CA ARG A 95 24.51 -12.26 18.14
C ARG A 95 24.14 -11.80 16.72
N ASN A 96 22.86 -11.47 16.51
CA ASN A 96 22.34 -11.02 15.22
C ASN A 96 22.30 -9.49 15.07
N LEU A 97 22.75 -8.73 16.08
CA LEU A 97 22.61 -7.28 16.14
C LEU A 97 23.12 -6.57 14.87
N PRO A 98 24.29 -6.91 14.30
CA PRO A 98 24.75 -6.27 13.06
C PRO A 98 23.81 -6.50 11.87
N ARG A 99 23.17 -7.67 11.80
CA ARG A 99 22.18 -7.99 10.74
C ARG A 99 20.88 -7.25 10.98
N LEU A 100 20.38 -7.23 12.22
CA LEU A 100 19.16 -6.52 12.61
C LEU A 100 19.29 -5.00 12.37
N LEU A 101 20.43 -4.40 12.73
CA LEU A 101 20.71 -2.99 12.45
C LEU A 101 20.68 -2.69 10.95
N LYS A 102 21.22 -3.58 10.11
CA LYS A 102 21.13 -3.46 8.64
C LYS A 102 19.71 -3.60 8.10
N ILE A 103 18.82 -4.34 8.77
CA ILE A 103 17.40 -4.42 8.42
C ILE A 103 16.73 -3.08 8.70
N VAL A 104 16.87 -2.57 9.92
CA VAL A 104 16.24 -1.31 10.35
C VAL A 104 16.79 -0.10 9.58
N ALA A 105 18.09 -0.09 9.25
CA ALA A 105 18.73 0.98 8.49
C ALA A 105 18.32 1.01 7.00
N SER A 106 17.63 -0.01 6.50
CA SER A 106 17.34 -0.15 5.07
C SER A 106 16.24 0.76 4.52
N GLY A 107 15.51 1.48 5.38
CA GLY A 107 14.48 2.43 4.97
C GLY A 107 13.08 1.83 4.98
N GLY A 108 12.24 2.19 4.00
CA GLY A 108 10.80 1.91 3.96
C GLY A 108 10.39 0.43 4.03
N ASP A 109 9.08 0.19 4.16
CA ASP A 109 8.50 -1.08 4.61
C ASP A 109 8.91 -2.29 3.75
N ASP A 110 8.85 -2.22 2.41
CA ASP A 110 9.27 -3.34 1.54
C ASP A 110 10.74 -3.74 1.73
N GLY A 111 11.60 -2.75 1.98
CA GLY A 111 13.04 -2.95 2.16
C GLY A 111 13.35 -3.70 3.45
N VAL A 112 12.56 -3.43 4.49
CA VAL A 112 12.60 -4.12 5.78
C VAL A 112 12.10 -5.55 5.60
N LEU A 113 10.91 -5.74 5.02
CA LEU A 113 10.27 -7.04 4.86
C LEU A 113 11.14 -8.02 4.05
N ARG A 114 11.69 -7.58 2.89
CA ARG A 114 12.60 -8.41 2.09
C ARG A 114 13.85 -8.84 2.86
N ARG A 115 14.36 -8.03 3.79
CA ARG A 115 15.53 -8.41 4.59
C ARG A 115 15.18 -9.30 5.77
N VAL A 116 13.97 -9.18 6.32
CA VAL A 116 13.44 -10.14 7.29
C VAL A 116 13.33 -11.53 6.65
N VAL A 117 12.82 -11.62 5.42
CA VAL A 117 12.79 -12.88 4.66
C VAL A 117 14.20 -13.48 4.53
N ARG A 118 15.16 -12.70 4.01
CA ARG A 118 16.55 -13.16 3.86
C ARG A 118 17.20 -13.56 5.17
N PHE A 119 16.85 -12.91 6.27
CA PHE A 119 17.37 -13.25 7.59
C PHE A 119 16.98 -14.68 7.99
N PHE A 120 15.72 -15.05 7.82
CA PHE A 120 15.27 -16.41 8.12
C PHE A 120 15.79 -17.45 7.11
N GLU A 121 15.91 -17.08 5.83
CA GLU A 121 16.55 -17.94 4.82
C GLU A 121 18.01 -18.26 5.20
N GLN A 122 18.76 -17.26 5.69
CA GLN A 122 20.13 -17.45 6.19
C GLN A 122 20.22 -18.31 7.46
N GLU A 123 19.15 -18.38 8.25
CA GLU A 123 19.05 -19.27 9.40
C GLU A 123 18.62 -20.70 9.04
N GLY A 124 18.35 -20.97 7.75
CA GLY A 124 18.10 -22.29 7.18
C GLY A 124 16.63 -22.61 6.91
N PHE A 125 15.72 -21.63 6.99
CA PHE A 125 14.29 -21.83 6.73
C PHE A 125 13.93 -21.48 5.28
N ARG A 126 13.06 -22.27 4.65
CA ARG A 126 12.44 -21.88 3.37
C ARG A 126 11.27 -20.95 3.67
N VAL A 127 11.41 -19.65 3.41
CA VAL A 127 10.31 -18.70 3.63
C VAL A 127 9.30 -18.82 2.49
N VAL A 128 8.06 -19.15 2.83
CA VAL A 128 6.93 -19.33 1.90
C VAL A 128 5.89 -18.25 2.15
N GLY A 129 5.09 -17.94 1.12
CA GLY A 129 4.00 -16.98 1.26
C GLY A 129 2.72 -17.55 1.84
N PRO A 130 1.81 -16.69 2.33
CA PRO A 130 0.50 -17.11 2.79
C PRO A 130 -0.26 -17.94 1.77
N GLY A 131 -0.16 -17.61 0.46
CA GLY A 131 -0.83 -18.37 -0.59
C GLY A 131 -0.28 -19.79 -0.80
N GLU A 132 1.02 -20.02 -0.56
CA GLU A 132 1.58 -21.39 -0.56
C GLU A 132 1.24 -22.12 0.75
N ALA A 133 1.23 -21.38 1.87
CA ALA A 133 0.91 -21.90 3.19
C ALA A 133 -0.57 -22.26 3.36
N ALA A 134 -1.49 -21.58 2.65
CA ALA A 134 -2.93 -21.85 2.65
C ALA A 134 -3.56 -21.57 1.26
N PRO A 135 -3.40 -22.49 0.28
CA PRO A 135 -3.84 -22.27 -1.10
C PRO A 135 -5.35 -22.07 -1.30
N GLU A 136 -6.18 -22.44 -0.32
CA GLU A 136 -7.63 -22.23 -0.36
C GLU A 136 -8.05 -20.79 -0.05
N LEU A 137 -7.19 -20.03 0.66
CA LEU A 137 -7.43 -18.63 0.96
C LEU A 137 -7.13 -17.74 -0.26
N VAL A 138 -6.40 -18.25 -1.23
CA VAL A 138 -6.04 -17.51 -2.45
C VAL A 138 -7.27 -17.29 -3.32
N VAL A 139 -7.43 -16.07 -3.82
CA VAL A 139 -8.42 -15.72 -4.83
C VAL A 139 -8.11 -16.50 -6.11
N ARG A 140 -9.08 -17.29 -6.59
CA ARG A 140 -8.99 -18.00 -7.86
C ARG A 140 -9.68 -17.21 -8.94
N GLU A 141 -9.27 -17.40 -10.18
CA GLU A 141 -9.92 -16.80 -11.33
C GLU A 141 -11.41 -17.19 -11.42
N GLY A 142 -12.25 -16.20 -11.74
CA GLY A 142 -13.70 -16.33 -11.82
C GLY A 142 -14.42 -15.97 -10.52
N ALA A 143 -15.73 -16.25 -10.48
CA ALA A 143 -16.57 -15.95 -9.34
C ALA A 143 -16.11 -16.72 -8.09
N ALA A 144 -15.90 -16.01 -6.99
CA ALA A 144 -15.67 -16.63 -5.69
C ALA A 144 -16.98 -16.87 -4.93
N GLY A 145 -17.98 -16.01 -5.12
CA GLY A 145 -19.34 -16.12 -4.56
C GLY A 145 -20.40 -16.50 -5.62
N ALA A 146 -21.66 -16.23 -5.32
CA ALA A 146 -22.80 -16.55 -6.19
C ALA A 146 -22.96 -15.62 -7.40
N LEU A 147 -22.44 -14.39 -7.30
CA LEU A 147 -22.59 -13.34 -8.31
C LEU A 147 -21.34 -13.15 -9.16
N ARG A 148 -21.51 -12.53 -10.33
CA ARG A 148 -20.45 -12.22 -11.31
C ARG A 148 -20.53 -10.77 -11.77
N ALA A 149 -19.38 -10.21 -12.16
CA ALA A 149 -19.33 -8.91 -12.79
C ALA A 149 -20.02 -8.94 -14.16
N SER A 150 -20.86 -7.94 -14.41
CA SER A 150 -21.40 -7.58 -15.73
C SER A 150 -20.30 -7.06 -16.67
N ASP A 151 -20.61 -6.91 -17.96
CA ASP A 151 -19.64 -6.38 -18.94
C ASP A 151 -19.19 -4.95 -18.62
N ARG A 152 -20.10 -4.12 -18.08
CA ARG A 152 -19.76 -2.76 -17.64
C ARG A 152 -18.78 -2.78 -16.47
N GLU A 153 -19.04 -3.63 -15.47
CA GLU A 153 -18.15 -3.80 -14.32
C GLU A 153 -16.81 -4.42 -14.75
N ARG A 154 -16.81 -5.31 -15.74
CA ARG A 154 -15.58 -5.88 -16.31
C ARG A 154 -14.69 -4.81 -16.95
N ALA A 155 -15.26 -3.83 -17.65
CA ALA A 155 -14.51 -2.69 -18.19
C ALA A 155 -13.91 -1.80 -17.08
N ASP A 156 -14.68 -1.56 -16.02
CA ASP A 156 -14.20 -0.85 -14.83
C ASP A 156 -13.05 -1.60 -14.16
N ILE A 157 -13.16 -2.92 -14.03
CA ILE A 157 -12.11 -3.79 -13.47
C ILE A 157 -10.81 -3.65 -14.27
N GLN A 158 -10.87 -3.76 -15.60
CA GLN A 158 -9.67 -3.65 -16.44
C GLN A 158 -9.01 -2.27 -16.32
N THR A 159 -9.80 -1.21 -16.25
CA THR A 159 -9.29 0.16 -16.02
C THR A 159 -8.63 0.28 -14.65
N GLY A 160 -9.24 -0.29 -13.61
CA GLY A 160 -8.68 -0.31 -12.26
C GLY A 160 -7.36 -1.08 -12.15
N LEU A 161 -7.27 -2.26 -12.78
CA LEU A 161 -6.04 -3.05 -12.86
C LEU A 161 -4.92 -2.25 -13.54
N ALA A 162 -5.24 -1.61 -14.67
CA ALA A 162 -4.30 -0.77 -15.41
C ALA A 162 -3.80 0.44 -14.62
N LEU A 163 -4.69 1.10 -13.88
CA LEU A 163 -4.31 2.23 -13.03
C LEU A 163 -3.37 1.80 -11.91
N ILE A 164 -3.70 0.74 -11.16
CA ILE A 164 -2.83 0.28 -10.07
C ILE A 164 -1.47 -0.20 -10.63
N ARG A 165 -1.43 -0.71 -11.87
CA ARG A 165 -0.17 -1.06 -12.55
C ARG A 165 0.68 0.16 -12.87
N ALA A 166 0.08 1.24 -13.36
CA ALA A 166 0.76 2.50 -13.60
C ALA A 166 1.30 3.14 -12.31
N LEU A 167 0.62 2.92 -11.18
CA LEU A 167 1.01 3.39 -9.85
C LEU A 167 2.14 2.56 -9.20
N GLY A 168 2.27 1.29 -9.57
CA GLY A 168 3.23 0.34 -8.99
C GLY A 168 4.67 0.87 -8.84
N PRO A 169 5.29 1.46 -9.88
CA PRO A 169 6.65 2.02 -9.80
C PRO A 169 6.82 3.10 -8.72
N TYR A 170 5.76 3.82 -8.40
CA TYR A 170 5.77 4.90 -7.41
C TYR A 170 5.46 4.42 -6.00
N ASP A 171 5.18 3.13 -5.84
CA ASP A 171 4.81 2.49 -4.59
C ASP A 171 3.55 3.12 -3.98
N ILE A 172 2.49 3.21 -4.80
CA ILE A 172 1.21 3.82 -4.44
C ILE A 172 0.12 2.77 -4.53
N GLY A 173 -0.53 2.51 -3.39
CA GLY A 173 -1.77 1.75 -3.31
C GLY A 173 -1.74 0.33 -3.86
N GLN A 174 -2.73 -0.44 -3.51
CA GLN A 174 -3.01 -1.75 -4.12
C GLN A 174 -4.49 -1.87 -4.48
N GLY A 175 -5.27 -0.80 -4.30
CA GLY A 175 -6.70 -0.76 -4.49
C GLY A 175 -7.19 0.55 -5.11
N VAL A 176 -8.31 0.45 -5.81
CA VAL A 176 -9.01 1.59 -6.42
C VAL A 176 -10.52 1.32 -6.42
N VAL A 177 -11.31 2.38 -6.22
CA VAL A 177 -12.76 2.38 -6.43
C VAL A 177 -13.06 3.06 -7.75
N ILE A 178 -13.79 2.38 -8.62
CA ILE A 178 -14.17 2.85 -9.96
C ILE A 178 -15.66 2.58 -10.23
N SER A 179 -16.33 3.50 -10.92
CA SER A 179 -17.70 3.30 -11.41
C SER A 179 -17.91 3.99 -12.74
N GLY A 180 -18.35 3.24 -13.77
CA GLY A 180 -18.66 3.78 -15.09
C GLY A 180 -17.49 4.51 -15.74
N GLY A 181 -16.28 3.97 -15.60
CA GLY A 181 -15.03 4.54 -16.09
C GLY A 181 -14.44 5.66 -15.22
N ARG A 182 -15.16 6.16 -14.20
CA ARG A 182 -14.66 7.21 -13.31
C ARG A 182 -13.95 6.62 -12.10
N ILE A 183 -12.70 7.00 -11.91
CA ILE A 183 -11.92 6.66 -10.71
C ILE A 183 -12.35 7.56 -9.56
N GLU A 184 -12.91 6.98 -8.51
CA GLU A 184 -13.47 7.74 -7.38
C GLU A 184 -12.49 7.83 -6.20
N ALA A 185 -11.69 6.78 -5.99
CA ALA A 185 -10.70 6.77 -4.93
C ALA A 185 -9.54 5.84 -5.28
N ILE A 186 -8.32 6.31 -5.02
CA ILE A 186 -7.09 5.54 -5.08
C ILE A 186 -6.61 5.29 -3.65
N GLU A 187 -6.16 4.07 -3.36
CA GLU A 187 -5.62 3.71 -2.06
C GLU A 187 -4.29 4.45 -1.83
N GLY A 188 -4.23 5.22 -0.74
CA GLY A 188 -2.99 5.80 -0.24
C GLY A 188 -2.51 5.08 1.02
N VAL A 189 -1.69 5.78 1.81
CA VAL A 189 -1.16 5.24 3.07
C VAL A 189 -2.24 5.04 4.14
N GLU A 190 -3.46 5.57 3.93
CA GLU A 190 -4.58 5.39 4.84
C GLU A 190 -5.09 3.94 4.95
N GLY A 191 -4.83 3.13 3.91
CA GLY A 191 -5.30 1.75 3.77
C GLY A 191 -6.67 1.60 3.11
N THR A 192 -6.95 0.38 2.64
CA THR A 192 -8.15 0.04 1.86
C THR A 192 -9.46 0.43 2.57
N ASP A 193 -9.63 0.11 3.85
CA ASP A 193 -10.90 0.35 4.57
C ASP A 193 -11.24 1.84 4.64
N ARG A 194 -10.24 2.69 4.94
CA ARG A 194 -10.41 4.15 4.97
C ARG A 194 -10.66 4.73 3.57
N MET A 195 -10.02 4.17 2.54
CA MET A 195 -10.29 4.56 1.16
C MET A 195 -11.75 4.28 0.78
N ILE A 196 -12.28 3.09 1.10
CA ILE A 196 -13.68 2.73 0.79
C ILE A 196 -14.64 3.63 1.56
N ALA A 197 -14.39 3.87 2.85
CA ALA A 197 -15.20 4.76 3.67
C ALA A 197 -15.26 6.18 3.07
N ARG A 198 -14.10 6.71 2.66
CA ARG A 198 -13.99 8.02 1.98
C ARG A 198 -14.76 8.06 0.66
N ALA A 199 -14.68 7.01 -0.15
CA ALA A 199 -15.47 6.94 -1.39
C ALA A 199 -16.97 6.95 -1.08
N GLY A 200 -17.41 6.19 -0.07
CA GLY A 200 -18.80 6.20 0.39
C GLY A 200 -19.27 7.56 0.93
N GLU A 201 -18.42 8.28 1.67
CA GLU A 201 -18.70 9.64 2.14
C GLU A 201 -18.88 10.62 0.98
N ALA A 202 -17.98 10.58 -0.01
CA ALA A 202 -18.06 11.41 -1.21
C ALA A 202 -19.35 11.13 -2.01
N ARG A 203 -19.71 9.84 -2.17
CA ARG A 203 -20.96 9.44 -2.81
C ARG A 203 -22.19 9.98 -2.08
N ARG A 204 -22.24 9.88 -0.75
CA ARG A 204 -23.38 10.40 0.03
C ARG A 204 -23.52 11.93 -0.05
N ALA A 205 -22.41 12.65 -0.26
CA ALA A 205 -22.42 14.10 -0.40
C ALA A 205 -22.79 14.56 -1.82
N ALA A 206 -22.66 13.69 -2.83
CA ALA A 206 -22.94 14.01 -4.23
C ALA A 206 -24.43 13.85 -4.55
N GLN A 207 -25.01 14.83 -5.27
CA GLN A 207 -26.39 14.77 -5.75
C GLN A 207 -26.58 13.67 -6.82
N ASP A 208 -25.59 13.51 -7.70
CA ASP A 208 -25.57 12.52 -8.78
C ASP A 208 -24.54 11.41 -8.52
N ALA A 209 -24.62 10.82 -7.32
CA ALA A 209 -23.75 9.70 -6.95
C ALA A 209 -23.93 8.52 -7.92
N PRO A 210 -22.84 7.89 -8.38
CA PRO A 210 -22.94 6.74 -9.26
C PRO A 210 -23.55 5.57 -8.50
N GLN A 211 -24.48 4.85 -9.13
CA GLN A 211 -24.97 3.58 -8.60
C GLN A 211 -23.99 2.46 -8.95
N GLY A 212 -23.70 1.60 -7.99
CA GLY A 212 -22.80 0.46 -8.18
C GLY A 212 -21.32 0.85 -8.21
N GLY A 213 -20.53 0.15 -9.02
CA GLY A 213 -19.08 0.31 -9.11
C GLY A 213 -18.33 -0.80 -8.38
N VAL A 214 -17.02 -0.82 -8.58
CA VAL A 214 -16.16 -1.95 -8.21
C VAL A 214 -14.97 -1.47 -7.40
N LEU A 215 -14.69 -2.17 -6.29
CA LEU A 215 -13.38 -2.14 -5.65
C LEU A 215 -12.47 -3.10 -6.41
N VAL A 216 -11.43 -2.60 -7.04
CA VAL A 216 -10.39 -3.44 -7.68
C VAL A 216 -9.17 -3.46 -6.78
N LYS A 217 -8.67 -4.65 -6.45
CA LYS A 217 -7.49 -4.86 -5.61
C LYS A 217 -6.49 -5.80 -6.30
N ARG A 218 -5.22 -5.39 -6.37
CA ARG A 218 -4.15 -6.22 -6.95
C ARG A 218 -2.83 -6.01 -6.24
N SER A 219 -1.96 -7.00 -6.31
CA SER A 219 -0.60 -6.84 -5.81
C SER A 219 0.19 -5.83 -6.65
N LYS A 220 1.14 -5.13 -6.03
CA LYS A 220 2.08 -4.31 -6.79
C LYS A 220 3.11 -5.24 -7.47
N PRO A 221 3.58 -4.93 -8.69
CA PRO A 221 4.49 -5.82 -9.43
C PRO A 221 5.80 -6.20 -8.73
N GLU A 222 6.31 -5.37 -7.82
CA GLU A 222 7.54 -5.66 -7.06
C GLU A 222 7.28 -6.18 -5.63
N GLN A 223 6.02 -6.40 -5.26
CA GLN A 223 5.67 -6.79 -3.90
C GLN A 223 6.17 -8.21 -3.60
N ASP A 224 6.82 -8.41 -2.45
CA ASP A 224 7.23 -9.76 -2.04
C ASP A 224 6.03 -10.44 -1.37
N LEU A 225 5.23 -11.14 -2.18
CA LEU A 225 4.02 -11.83 -1.75
C LEU A 225 4.25 -12.87 -0.65
N ARG A 226 5.51 -13.21 -0.35
CA ARG A 226 5.82 -14.10 0.77
C ARG A 226 5.52 -13.49 2.13
N VAL A 227 5.49 -12.16 2.20
CA VAL A 227 5.37 -11.40 3.46
C VAL A 227 4.41 -10.23 3.36
N ASP A 228 4.01 -9.85 2.15
CA ASP A 228 3.10 -8.74 1.91
C ASP A 228 2.10 -9.13 0.83
N MET A 229 1.26 -10.14 1.10
CA MET A 229 0.19 -10.51 0.18
C MET A 229 -1.07 -9.68 0.49
N PRO A 230 -1.65 -8.94 -0.47
CA PRO A 230 -2.90 -8.23 -0.26
C PRO A 230 -4.02 -9.17 0.18
N ALA A 231 -4.96 -8.67 0.97
CA ALA A 231 -6.14 -9.42 1.40
C ALA A 231 -7.42 -8.59 1.28
N ILE A 232 -8.52 -9.29 1.02
CA ILE A 232 -9.90 -8.82 1.24
C ILE A 232 -10.52 -9.67 2.35
N GLY A 233 -11.50 -9.14 3.07
CA GLY A 233 -12.17 -9.88 4.13
C GLY A 233 -13.57 -9.33 4.43
N PRO A 234 -14.19 -9.75 5.56
CA PRO A 234 -15.55 -9.37 5.89
C PRO A 234 -15.74 -7.85 5.98
N ALA A 235 -14.78 -7.14 6.57
CA ALA A 235 -14.79 -5.69 6.67
C ALA A 235 -14.73 -4.99 5.30
N THR A 236 -14.04 -5.59 4.32
CA THR A 236 -13.98 -5.07 2.96
C THR A 236 -15.35 -5.16 2.28
N VAL A 237 -16.08 -6.24 2.50
CA VAL A 237 -17.46 -6.42 2.00
C VAL A 237 -18.41 -5.43 2.67
N ASP A 238 -18.33 -5.30 3.99
CA ASP A 238 -19.17 -4.35 4.75
C ASP A 238 -18.92 -2.91 4.28
N GLY A 239 -17.66 -2.54 4.07
CA GLY A 239 -17.26 -1.25 3.51
C GLY A 239 -17.80 -1.05 2.09
N ALA A 240 -17.64 -2.04 1.21
CA ALA A 240 -18.11 -1.97 -0.16
C ALA A 240 -19.64 -1.77 -0.21
N ARG A 241 -20.38 -2.49 0.63
CA ARG A 241 -21.83 -2.32 0.82
C ARG A 241 -22.17 -0.92 1.29
N ALA A 242 -21.50 -0.42 2.33
CA ALA A 242 -21.74 0.91 2.88
C ALA A 242 -21.42 2.05 1.89
N ALA A 243 -20.50 1.80 0.95
CA ALA A 243 -20.19 2.71 -0.15
C ALA A 243 -21.11 2.56 -1.38
N GLY A 244 -22.03 1.58 -1.37
CA GLY A 244 -22.94 1.31 -2.49
C GLY A 244 -22.24 0.73 -3.73
N LEU A 245 -21.17 -0.04 -3.53
CA LEU A 245 -20.47 -0.77 -4.60
C LEU A 245 -21.23 -2.05 -4.96
N SER A 246 -21.16 -2.45 -6.23
CA SER A 246 -21.72 -3.70 -6.73
C SER A 246 -20.81 -4.91 -6.52
N GLY A 247 -19.50 -4.68 -6.34
CA GLY A 247 -18.56 -5.80 -6.27
C GLY A 247 -17.14 -5.47 -5.89
N ILE A 248 -16.39 -6.55 -5.70
CA ILE A 248 -14.97 -6.57 -5.38
C ILE A 248 -14.28 -7.48 -6.40
N ALA A 249 -13.36 -6.91 -7.16
CA ALA A 249 -12.46 -7.67 -8.03
C ALA A 249 -11.07 -7.74 -7.40
N ALA A 250 -10.52 -8.94 -7.32
CA ALA A 250 -9.20 -9.17 -6.75
C ALA A 250 -8.29 -9.90 -7.74
N GLU A 251 -7.01 -9.54 -7.80
CA GLU A 251 -6.06 -10.22 -8.66
C GLU A 251 -5.93 -11.70 -8.27
N ALA A 252 -6.28 -12.57 -9.22
CA ALA A 252 -6.22 -14.01 -9.05
C ALA A 252 -4.78 -14.44 -8.74
N GLU A 253 -4.64 -15.43 -7.85
CA GLU A 253 -3.36 -15.98 -7.37
C GLU A 253 -2.50 -15.03 -6.51
N ASN A 254 -2.82 -13.73 -6.48
CA ASN A 254 -2.00 -12.71 -5.82
C ASN A 254 -2.72 -11.97 -4.68
N VAL A 255 -3.98 -12.29 -4.40
CA VAL A 255 -4.75 -11.73 -3.29
C VAL A 255 -5.38 -12.85 -2.46
N LEU A 256 -5.47 -12.66 -1.15
CA LEU A 256 -6.14 -13.56 -0.21
C LEU A 256 -7.58 -13.12 0.08
N ILE A 257 -8.44 -14.08 0.39
CA ILE A 257 -9.73 -13.88 1.03
C ILE A 257 -9.60 -14.37 2.49
N ALA A 258 -9.43 -13.42 3.41
CA ALA A 258 -9.48 -13.69 4.84
C ALA A 258 -10.90 -14.08 5.25
N GLU A 259 -11.02 -15.00 6.20
CA GLU A 259 -12.29 -15.57 6.65
C GLU A 259 -13.17 -16.00 5.48
N ARG A 260 -12.61 -16.76 4.53
CA ARG A 260 -13.20 -16.99 3.20
C ARG A 260 -14.71 -17.29 3.22
N ALA A 261 -15.15 -18.23 4.05
CA ALA A 261 -16.56 -18.60 4.15
C ALA A 261 -17.43 -17.40 4.58
N VAL A 262 -17.02 -16.70 5.64
CA VAL A 262 -17.74 -15.52 6.17
C VAL A 262 -17.76 -14.39 5.15
N THR A 263 -16.64 -14.15 4.48
CA THR A 263 -16.51 -13.08 3.47
C THR A 263 -17.46 -13.32 2.30
N LEU A 264 -17.52 -14.55 1.79
CA LEU A 264 -18.38 -14.89 0.65
C LEU A 264 -19.86 -14.91 1.04
N GLU A 265 -20.21 -15.47 2.21
CA GLU A 265 -21.58 -15.44 2.73
C GLU A 265 -22.09 -14.00 2.88
N ARG A 266 -21.27 -13.10 3.45
CA ARG A 266 -21.61 -11.68 3.56
C ARG A 266 -21.75 -11.00 2.21
N ALA A 267 -20.89 -11.33 1.25
CA ALA A 267 -20.94 -10.74 -0.08
C ALA A 267 -22.23 -11.14 -0.80
N ASP A 268 -22.56 -12.43 -0.79
CA ASP A 268 -23.77 -12.97 -1.39
C ASP A 268 -25.04 -12.37 -0.72
N ALA A 269 -25.06 -12.31 0.62
CA ALA A 269 -26.17 -11.69 1.36
C ALA A 269 -26.31 -10.17 1.11
N ALA A 270 -25.22 -9.49 0.76
CA ALA A 270 -25.21 -8.08 0.41
C ALA A 270 -25.50 -7.80 -1.06
N GLY A 271 -25.60 -8.83 -1.92
CA GLY A 271 -25.72 -8.66 -3.36
C GLY A 271 -24.44 -8.13 -4.02
N ILE A 272 -23.28 -8.39 -3.41
CA ILE A 272 -21.96 -7.94 -3.87
C ILE A 272 -21.23 -9.10 -4.52
N PHE A 273 -20.80 -8.96 -5.78
CA PHE A 273 -19.96 -9.98 -6.40
C PHE A 273 -18.54 -9.94 -5.83
N VAL A 274 -17.91 -11.11 -5.73
CA VAL A 274 -16.47 -11.25 -5.48
C VAL A 274 -15.89 -12.07 -6.62
N GLU A 275 -14.99 -11.49 -7.41
CA GLU A 275 -14.43 -12.12 -8.60
C GLU A 275 -12.91 -12.05 -8.60
N GLY A 276 -12.26 -13.18 -8.86
CA GLY A 276 -10.83 -13.21 -9.16
C GLY A 276 -10.57 -12.95 -10.63
N VAL A 277 -9.66 -12.03 -10.91
CA VAL A 277 -9.37 -11.59 -12.28
C VAL A 277 -7.88 -11.64 -12.58
N ARG A 278 -7.53 -11.97 -13.83
CA ARG A 278 -6.16 -11.88 -14.31
C ARG A 278 -5.88 -10.50 -14.87
N ASP A 279 -4.65 -10.03 -14.66
CA ASP A 279 -4.11 -8.88 -15.39
C ASP A 279 -3.44 -9.41 -16.68
N GLU A 280 -4.20 -9.48 -17.78
CA GLU A 280 -3.75 -10.08 -19.05
C GLU A 280 -2.56 -9.33 -19.69
N ALA A 281 -2.26 -8.11 -19.26
CA ALA A 281 -1.12 -7.32 -19.74
C ALA A 281 0.25 -7.80 -19.21
N ALA A 282 0.32 -8.91 -18.47
CA ALA A 282 1.52 -9.38 -17.79
C ALA A 282 2.35 -10.46 -18.54
N PRO A 283 2.97 -10.13 -19.69
CA PRO A 283 4.23 -10.75 -20.06
C PRO A 283 5.37 -9.75 -20.37
N GLY A 284 5.31 -8.54 -19.77
CA GLY A 284 6.45 -7.60 -19.74
C GLY A 284 7.27 -7.74 -18.45
N ALA A 285 8.57 -7.44 -18.49
CA ALA A 285 9.40 -7.36 -17.29
C ALA A 285 8.73 -6.46 -16.24
N ALA A 286 8.61 -6.93 -14.99
CA ALA A 286 7.97 -6.18 -13.91
C ALA A 286 8.51 -4.74 -13.88
N PRO A 287 7.64 -3.71 -13.92
CA PRO A 287 8.08 -2.34 -14.04
C PRO A 287 8.94 -1.96 -12.83
N GLN A 288 10.15 -1.46 -13.09
CA GLN A 288 11.12 -1.15 -12.04
C GLN A 288 10.65 0.03 -11.19
N ARG A 289 10.90 -0.03 -9.88
CA ARG A 289 10.61 1.05 -8.93
C ARG A 289 11.26 2.34 -9.37
N PHE A 290 10.47 3.41 -9.36
CA PHE A 290 10.90 4.74 -9.72
C PHE A 290 11.97 5.25 -8.74
N LYS A 291 13.16 5.55 -9.27
CA LYS A 291 14.29 6.05 -8.49
C LYS A 291 14.51 7.53 -8.79
N ALA A 292 13.82 8.40 -8.05
CA ALA A 292 13.88 9.86 -8.24
C ALA A 292 15.31 10.42 -8.28
N HIS A 293 16.26 9.83 -7.54
CA HIS A 293 17.66 10.25 -7.53
C HIS A 293 18.45 9.90 -8.80
N ARG A 294 17.88 9.09 -9.71
CA ARG A 294 18.48 8.70 -11.00
C ARG A 294 17.85 9.43 -12.18
N VAL A 295 16.80 10.21 -11.95
CA VAL A 295 16.10 10.96 -13.00
C VAL A 295 16.66 12.37 -13.02
N ALA A 296 17.31 12.73 -14.12
CA ALA A 296 17.71 14.10 -14.38
C ALA A 296 16.49 14.86 -14.89
N ARG A 297 15.92 15.72 -14.05
CA ARG A 297 14.77 16.55 -14.41
C ARG A 297 15.03 17.99 -13.97
N ALA A 298 14.96 18.92 -14.91
CA ALA A 298 15.16 20.33 -14.64
C ALA A 298 13.96 20.90 -13.88
N LEU A 299 14.22 21.60 -12.78
CA LEU A 299 13.21 22.32 -12.01
C LEU A 299 13.58 23.80 -11.99
N ARG A 300 12.75 24.64 -12.60
CA ARG A 300 12.93 26.10 -12.66
C ARG A 300 12.13 26.75 -11.52
N PRO A 301 12.77 27.49 -10.59
CA PRO A 301 12.06 28.27 -9.59
C PRO A 301 11.23 29.38 -10.22
N LEU A 302 10.03 29.60 -9.68
CA LEU A 302 9.12 30.69 -10.05
C LEU A 302 9.07 31.82 -9.00
N GLY A 303 9.91 31.75 -7.96
CA GLY A 303 10.03 32.75 -6.91
C GLY A 303 11.39 32.66 -6.20
N GLY A 304 11.59 33.49 -5.15
CA GLY A 304 12.89 33.60 -4.47
C GLY A 304 13.30 32.36 -3.66
N ALA A 305 12.34 31.61 -3.12
CA ALA A 305 12.61 30.42 -2.31
C ALA A 305 13.05 29.22 -3.16
N LYS A 306 14.15 28.57 -2.78
CA LYS A 306 14.75 27.44 -3.51
C LYS A 306 14.49 26.09 -2.81
N PRO A 307 14.17 25.02 -3.56
CA PRO A 307 13.98 23.70 -2.97
C PRO A 307 15.30 23.11 -2.45
N ARG A 308 15.21 22.36 -1.35
CA ARG A 308 16.33 21.55 -0.84
C ARG A 308 16.48 20.27 -1.66
N ARG A 309 17.65 19.61 -1.59
CA ARG A 309 17.92 18.35 -2.33
C ARG A 309 16.86 17.26 -2.13
N HIS A 310 16.31 17.10 -0.93
CA HIS A 310 15.25 16.13 -0.69
C HIS A 310 13.90 16.57 -1.28
N SER A 311 13.58 17.87 -1.23
CA SER A 311 12.39 18.45 -1.85
C SER A 311 12.43 18.31 -3.38
N VAL A 312 13.61 18.42 -3.99
CA VAL A 312 13.79 18.13 -5.43
C VAL A 312 13.39 16.69 -5.74
N ARG A 313 13.81 15.71 -4.93
CA ARG A 313 13.42 14.30 -5.14
C ARG A 313 11.92 14.08 -4.98
N ASP A 314 11.31 14.71 -3.98
CA ASP A 314 9.86 14.66 -3.75
C ASP A 314 9.10 15.26 -4.95
N ALA A 315 9.54 16.41 -5.47
CA ALA A 315 8.99 17.03 -6.67
C ALA A 315 9.11 16.12 -7.90
N VAL A 316 10.29 15.58 -8.17
CA VAL A 316 10.54 14.69 -9.33
C VAL A 316 9.68 13.43 -9.27
N LYS A 317 9.56 12.80 -8.10
CA LYS A 317 8.70 11.63 -7.94
C LYS A 317 7.22 11.97 -8.14
N GLY A 318 6.76 13.07 -7.57
CA GLY A 318 5.36 13.49 -7.69
C GLY A 318 5.01 13.87 -9.13
N LEU A 319 5.90 14.57 -9.86
CA LEU A 319 5.67 14.93 -11.26
C LEU A 319 5.55 13.68 -12.15
N ALA A 320 6.45 12.72 -11.99
CA ALA A 320 6.36 11.45 -12.69
C ALA A 320 5.09 10.65 -12.33
N THR A 321 4.64 10.75 -11.06
CA THR A 321 3.40 10.11 -10.60
C THR A 321 2.18 10.70 -11.31
N VAL A 322 2.02 12.03 -11.33
CA VAL A 322 0.86 12.68 -11.97
C VAL A 322 0.87 12.48 -13.49
N GLU A 323 2.05 12.42 -14.11
CA GLU A 323 2.21 12.12 -15.54
C GLU A 323 1.73 10.71 -15.88
N ALA A 324 2.11 9.70 -15.09
CA ALA A 324 1.69 8.31 -15.27
C ALA A 324 0.18 8.09 -15.16
N LEU A 325 -0.55 9.05 -14.57
CA LEU A 325 -1.99 8.99 -14.38
C LEU A 325 -2.80 9.76 -15.44
N THR A 326 -2.12 10.48 -16.34
CA THR A 326 -2.76 11.34 -17.34
C THR A 326 -3.77 10.59 -18.20
N SER A 327 -3.45 9.38 -18.64
CA SER A 327 -4.33 8.56 -19.49
C SER A 327 -5.60 8.07 -18.76
N PHE A 328 -5.64 8.13 -17.43
CA PHE A 328 -6.78 7.72 -16.62
C PHE A 328 -7.68 8.89 -16.22
N GLY A 329 -7.33 10.12 -16.63
CA GLY A 329 -8.13 11.31 -16.30
C GLY A 329 -8.08 11.73 -14.83
N VAL A 330 -7.18 11.16 -14.03
CA VAL A 330 -7.01 11.48 -12.59
C VAL A 330 -5.57 11.87 -12.26
N GLY A 331 -5.28 12.08 -10.97
CA GLY A 331 -3.95 12.41 -10.51
C GLY A 331 -3.49 13.80 -10.93
N HIS A 332 -4.38 14.80 -10.97
CA HIS A 332 -3.94 16.17 -11.23
C HIS A 332 -3.12 16.74 -10.06
N THR A 333 -3.32 16.20 -8.86
CA THR A 333 -2.59 16.58 -7.66
C THR A 333 -1.99 15.36 -6.97
N ALA A 334 -0.76 15.48 -6.47
CA ALA A 334 -0.14 14.49 -5.60
C ALA A 334 0.62 15.16 -4.46
N VAL A 335 0.74 14.49 -3.31
CA VAL A 335 1.53 14.99 -2.17
C VAL A 335 2.62 13.99 -1.87
N VAL A 336 3.88 14.44 -1.94
CA VAL A 336 5.06 13.58 -1.72
C VAL A 336 5.86 14.08 -0.54
N VAL A 337 6.21 13.18 0.38
CA VAL A 337 7.00 13.48 1.57
C VAL A 337 8.08 12.43 1.73
N ARG A 338 9.36 12.85 1.76
CA ARG A 338 10.50 11.93 1.94
C ARG A 338 10.47 10.75 0.97
N ASN A 339 10.21 11.03 -0.30
CA ASN A 339 10.13 10.07 -1.40
C ASN A 339 8.95 9.07 -1.29
N HIS A 340 7.97 9.31 -0.42
CA HIS A 340 6.73 8.54 -0.32
C HIS A 340 5.57 9.41 -0.79
N VAL A 341 4.72 8.88 -1.66
CA VAL A 341 3.51 9.58 -2.08
C VAL A 341 2.44 9.28 -1.05
N LEU A 342 1.98 10.33 -0.36
CA LEU A 342 0.99 10.20 0.71
C LEU A 342 -0.43 10.17 0.17
N ALA A 343 -0.70 10.97 -0.86
CA ALA A 343 -2.00 11.09 -1.48
C ALA A 343 -1.84 11.41 -2.96
N VAL A 344 -2.75 10.87 -3.75
CA VAL A 344 -2.99 11.22 -5.14
C VAL A 344 -4.47 11.53 -5.28
N GLU A 345 -4.76 12.60 -6.00
CA GLU A 345 -6.12 13.03 -6.33
C GLU A 345 -6.82 12.00 -7.22
N ALA A 346 -8.06 11.67 -6.86
CA ALA A 346 -9.03 11.05 -7.75
C ALA A 346 -10.03 12.11 -8.22
N ASP A 347 -11.18 12.23 -7.55
CA ASP A 347 -12.27 13.15 -7.92
C ASP A 347 -12.44 14.30 -6.90
N GLU A 348 -11.64 14.34 -5.83
CA GLU A 348 -11.83 15.30 -4.73
C GLU A 348 -11.20 16.69 -4.99
N GLY A 349 -10.36 16.82 -6.03
CA GLY A 349 -9.63 18.03 -6.35
C GLY A 349 -8.41 18.33 -5.45
N ALA A 350 -7.66 19.36 -5.82
CA ALA A 350 -6.35 19.67 -5.22
C ALA A 350 -6.42 19.99 -3.72
N GLU A 351 -7.33 20.88 -3.32
CA GLU A 351 -7.44 21.32 -1.92
C GLU A 351 -7.79 20.17 -0.97
N ALA A 352 -8.77 19.34 -1.33
CA ALA A 352 -9.16 18.20 -0.53
C ALA A 352 -8.05 17.14 -0.46
N THR A 353 -7.33 16.93 -1.56
CA THR A 353 -6.16 16.04 -1.62
C THR A 353 -5.07 16.49 -0.64
N VAL A 354 -4.76 17.79 -0.59
CA VAL A 354 -3.74 18.33 0.33
C VAL A 354 -4.19 18.24 1.79
N ARG A 355 -5.46 18.55 2.10
CA ARG A 355 -6.02 18.39 3.47
C ARG A 355 -6.01 16.93 3.91
N ARG A 356 -6.35 15.98 3.02
CA ARG A 356 -6.26 14.55 3.31
C ARG A 356 -4.83 14.13 3.63
N ALA A 357 -3.86 14.59 2.83
CA ALA A 357 -2.45 14.26 3.06
C ALA A 357 -1.90 14.82 4.38
N GLU A 358 -2.46 15.92 4.91
CA GLU A 358 -2.05 16.52 6.19
C GLU A 358 -2.24 15.53 7.35
N GLY A 359 -3.42 14.91 7.43
CA GLY A 359 -3.76 13.90 8.45
C GLY A 359 -2.95 12.60 8.35
N LEU A 360 -2.17 12.44 7.27
CA LEU A 360 -1.33 11.27 7.02
C LEU A 360 0.16 11.55 7.30
N ARG A 361 0.52 12.77 7.70
CA ARG A 361 1.93 13.16 7.89
C ARG A 361 2.65 12.37 8.98
N GLN A 362 1.96 11.86 10.01
CA GLN A 362 2.62 11.01 11.02
C GLN A 362 3.30 9.77 10.42
N TRP A 363 2.80 9.28 9.28
CA TRP A 363 3.36 8.13 8.58
C TRP A 363 4.65 8.43 7.81
N ALA A 364 5.02 9.71 7.65
CA ALA A 364 6.22 10.12 6.91
C ALA A 364 7.11 11.16 7.61
N SER A 365 6.67 11.86 8.67
CA SER A 365 7.49 12.86 9.36
C SER A 365 7.09 13.12 10.81
N LEU A 366 8.06 13.04 11.73
CA LEU A 366 7.92 13.39 13.16
C LEU A 366 8.47 14.79 13.50
N THR A 367 8.87 15.59 12.50
CA THR A 367 9.55 16.89 12.73
C THR A 367 8.63 18.08 12.47
N ARG A 368 8.72 19.14 13.29
CA ARG A 368 8.03 20.43 13.09
C ARG A 368 8.52 21.27 11.88
N ARG A 369 9.58 20.84 11.17
CA ARG A 369 10.07 21.55 9.98
C ARG A 369 9.14 21.30 8.79
N ARG A 370 8.93 22.33 7.95
CA ARG A 370 8.23 22.20 6.67
C ARG A 370 8.93 21.14 5.81
N ARG A 371 8.16 20.16 5.33
CA ARG A 371 8.65 19.00 4.55
C ARG A 371 7.57 18.51 3.62
N GLY A 372 8.00 17.98 2.48
CA GLY A 372 7.12 17.49 1.45
C GLY A 372 6.78 18.53 0.39
N VAL A 373 6.28 18.05 -0.73
CA VAL A 373 5.97 18.83 -1.92
C VAL A 373 4.58 18.46 -2.40
N VAL A 374 3.76 19.48 -2.61
CA VAL A 374 2.50 19.32 -3.33
C VAL A 374 2.80 19.47 -4.81
N VAL A 375 2.38 18.51 -5.61
CA VAL A 375 2.61 18.48 -7.05
C VAL A 375 1.29 18.70 -7.76
N LEU A 376 1.30 19.61 -8.72
CA LEU A 376 0.18 19.93 -9.60
C LEU A 376 0.56 19.56 -11.03
N ARG A 377 -0.34 18.89 -11.75
CA ARG A 377 -0.12 18.51 -13.14
C ARG A 377 -0.08 19.73 -14.07
N ARG A 378 -0.84 20.77 -13.73
CA ARG A 378 -0.96 22.01 -14.52
C ARG A 378 -0.96 23.25 -13.63
N ALA A 379 -0.53 24.37 -14.19
CA ALA A 379 -0.34 25.62 -13.46
C ALA A 379 -1.67 26.27 -13.02
N GLU A 380 -2.77 26.04 -13.76
CA GLU A 380 -4.10 26.61 -13.42
C GLU A 380 -4.62 26.14 -12.05
N ALA A 381 -4.17 24.98 -11.57
CA ALA A 381 -4.54 24.47 -10.26
C ALA A 381 -3.90 25.28 -9.10
N LEU A 382 -2.90 26.13 -9.39
CA LEU A 382 -2.26 26.97 -8.40
C LEU A 382 -3.11 28.20 -8.08
N THR A 383 -3.83 28.13 -6.96
CA THR A 383 -4.63 29.25 -6.42
C THR A 383 -4.07 29.76 -5.09
N GLU A 384 -4.43 30.99 -4.69
CA GLU A 384 -4.06 31.52 -3.37
C GLU A 384 -4.63 30.68 -2.22
N ALA A 385 -5.85 30.15 -2.39
CA ALA A 385 -6.48 29.25 -1.43
C ALA A 385 -5.66 27.96 -1.25
N LEU A 386 -5.22 27.35 -2.36
CA LEU A 386 -4.36 26.17 -2.31
C LEU A 386 -3.03 26.48 -1.61
N VAL A 387 -2.38 27.60 -1.95
CA VAL A 387 -1.13 28.04 -1.31
C VAL A 387 -1.30 28.17 0.21
N ALA A 388 -2.39 28.78 0.69
CA ALA A 388 -2.66 28.90 2.11
C ALA A 388 -2.84 27.53 2.80
N ILE A 389 -3.48 26.57 2.13
CA ILE A 389 -3.63 25.19 2.63
C ILE A 389 -2.28 24.49 2.70
N VAL A 390 -1.47 24.60 1.64
CA VAL A 390 -0.11 24.01 1.57
C VAL A 390 0.76 24.54 2.70
N ALA A 391 0.72 25.84 2.95
CA ALA A 391 1.48 26.50 4.01
C ALA A 391 1.04 26.03 5.40
N ARG A 392 -0.27 26.01 5.66
CA ARG A 392 -0.86 25.58 6.94
C ARG A 392 -0.56 24.12 7.25
N ALA A 393 -0.67 23.26 6.24
CA ALA A 393 -0.34 21.83 6.34
C ALA A 393 1.17 21.57 6.54
N GLY A 394 2.01 22.61 6.45
CA GLY A 394 3.43 22.54 6.74
C GLY A 394 4.25 21.85 5.66
N TYR A 395 3.83 21.94 4.40
CA TYR A 395 4.62 21.49 3.25
C TYR A 395 5.70 22.52 2.89
N ALA A 396 6.78 22.06 2.24
CA ALA A 396 7.94 22.91 1.94
C ALA A 396 7.78 23.73 0.66
N GLY A 397 6.96 23.27 -0.28
CA GLY A 397 6.75 23.96 -1.55
C GLY A 397 5.84 23.20 -2.50
N ILE A 398 5.72 23.76 -3.70
CA ILE A 398 4.84 23.29 -4.77
C ILE A 398 5.68 23.02 -6.02
N ALA A 399 5.40 21.91 -6.71
CA ALA A 399 5.96 21.62 -8.03
C ALA A 399 4.84 21.54 -9.06
N ILE A 400 5.08 22.10 -10.25
CA ILE A 400 4.09 22.19 -11.32
C ILE A 400 4.66 21.48 -12.56
N GLY A 401 3.83 20.63 -13.18
CA GLY A 401 4.14 20.03 -14.48
C GLY A 401 3.81 20.97 -15.63
N GLY A 402 4.63 20.95 -16.67
CA GLY A 402 4.39 21.71 -17.90
C GLY A 402 4.80 23.18 -17.81
N ASP A 403 4.18 24.02 -18.63
CA ASP A 403 4.48 25.45 -18.68
C ASP A 403 3.89 26.19 -17.45
N ALA A 404 4.68 27.13 -16.92
CA ALA A 404 4.30 28.00 -15.82
C ALA A 404 3.55 29.28 -16.27
N ALA A 405 3.42 29.54 -17.57
CA ALA A 405 2.78 30.75 -18.08
C ALA A 405 1.34 30.96 -17.56
N ALA A 406 0.62 29.88 -17.25
CA ALA A 406 -0.73 29.94 -16.70
C ALA A 406 -0.79 30.05 -15.16
N ALA A 407 0.34 30.14 -14.47
CA ALA A 407 0.37 30.30 -13.02
C ALA A 407 -0.09 31.70 -12.60
N SER A 408 -1.02 31.77 -11.64
CA SER A 408 -1.50 33.04 -11.10
C SER A 408 -0.37 33.81 -10.38
N GLY A 409 -0.11 35.05 -10.81
CA GLY A 409 0.85 35.94 -10.15
C GLY A 409 0.50 36.22 -8.69
N ALA A 410 -0.80 36.29 -8.36
CA ALA A 410 -1.25 36.45 -6.98
C ALA A 410 -0.92 35.22 -6.12
N ALA A 411 -1.10 34.01 -6.68
CA ALA A 411 -0.75 32.78 -5.99
C ALA A 411 0.77 32.62 -5.80
N LEU A 412 1.59 33.03 -6.78
CA LEU A 412 3.05 33.07 -6.64
C LEU A 412 3.48 34.05 -5.54
N ALA A 413 2.91 35.25 -5.51
CA ALA A 413 3.17 36.23 -4.46
C ALA A 413 2.74 35.72 -3.07
N ALA A 414 1.60 35.01 -2.98
CA ALA A 414 1.17 34.35 -1.75
C ALA A 414 2.17 33.28 -1.29
N ALA A 415 2.69 32.48 -2.21
CA ALA A 415 3.66 31.43 -1.90
C ALA A 415 4.98 32.03 -1.37
N GLU A 416 5.41 33.16 -1.93
CA GLU A 416 6.59 33.90 -1.47
C GLU A 416 6.40 34.45 -0.05
N ARG A 417 5.24 35.06 0.26
CA ARG A 417 4.91 35.51 1.62
C ARG A 417 4.93 34.37 2.64
N GLU A 418 4.47 33.19 2.23
CA GLU A 418 4.46 31.97 3.05
C GLU A 418 5.81 31.24 3.10
N GLY A 419 6.84 31.74 2.41
CA GLY A 419 8.17 31.12 2.34
C GLY A 419 8.17 29.75 1.66
N LEU A 420 7.19 29.48 0.79
CA LEU A 420 7.10 28.26 -0.01
C LEU A 420 7.92 28.41 -1.28
N PHE A 421 8.72 27.39 -1.63
CA PHE A 421 9.26 27.35 -2.99
C PHE A 421 8.16 26.95 -3.97
N VAL A 422 8.20 27.52 -5.17
CA VAL A 422 7.40 27.07 -6.31
C VAL A 422 8.37 26.78 -7.46
N VAL A 423 8.28 25.58 -8.03
CA VAL A 423 9.08 25.18 -9.18
C VAL A 423 8.19 24.65 -10.29
N THR A 424 8.62 24.85 -11.53
CA THR A 424 8.04 24.19 -12.70
C THR A 424 9.04 23.25 -13.37
N SER A 425 8.53 22.23 -14.03
CA SER A 425 9.28 21.39 -14.96
C SER A 425 8.71 21.59 -16.37
N PRO A 426 9.33 22.44 -17.21
CA PRO A 426 8.90 22.57 -18.60
C PRO A 426 9.02 21.22 -19.33
N PRO A 427 8.20 20.99 -20.37
CA PRO A 427 8.32 19.79 -21.20
C PRO A 427 9.71 19.73 -21.85
N GLU A 428 10.24 18.51 -22.04
CA GLU A 428 11.52 18.31 -22.74
C GLU A 428 11.40 18.85 -24.17
N GLY A 429 12.11 19.95 -24.45
CA GLY A 429 12.10 20.62 -25.76
C GLY A 429 12.05 22.15 -25.72
N ASP A 430 11.64 22.74 -24.58
CA ASP A 430 11.53 24.20 -24.46
C ASP A 430 12.71 24.79 -23.67
N SER A 431 13.90 24.69 -24.27
CA SER A 431 15.06 25.49 -23.91
C SER A 431 15.24 26.57 -24.97
N ARG A 432 14.49 27.67 -24.83
CA ARG A 432 14.75 28.93 -25.53
C ARG A 432 14.75 30.09 -24.56
#